data_AF-A0A2I4CV63-F1
#
_entry.id   AF-A0A2I4CV63-F1
#
_cell.length_a   1.000
_cell.length_b   1.000
_cell.length_c   1.000
_cell.angle_alpha   90.00
_cell.angle_beta   90.00
_cell.angle_gamma   90.00
#
_symmetry.space_group_name_H-M   'P 1'
#
loop_
_entity.id
_entity.type
_entity.pdbx_description
1 polymer ?
#
loop_
_entity_poly.entity_id
_entity_poly.type
_entity_poly.pdbx_seq_one_letter_code
_entity_poly.pdbx_strand_id
1 'polypeptide(L)'
;MSVTVFPVRLLLVSFLMLLAWPFAFAASLGRSDFVVEPQSWWRRIIHLCIWAIMRAMWFCGGFHWIKVKGDRAPPSEVPILAAAPHSSYFDAIPVTMMMCSIVGKHESRSVPVWGTLINYIRPVYVVRSDQDSRRKTVEEIKRRAKSDGEWPQIMIFPEGTCTNRSSLILFKAGAFIPGHPVQPMVLRYLNKLDTITWTWQGPGAYKILWLTLCQPHNSVEIEYLPVYHPSEEEKANPALFANNVRKLMAKALKVPLADVSFEDREIILSEGPLGIQDCRSLLQFNQLVCRLGLRAKSTDKLLEQANRAAKLHGDRLGLEDFAQFLNLPVTDALKQVHSLFDQHEDGQIDIRHYIVALSTVHRPSKSMETLKLAFKMYENEDGGEILEEDLAVVLEIMLGVKDVDLSGLFLALGRPDTRKITYDELRHLLENHPRFSLDCLHFKDHPRNGCVDRLNSCNGTSHDKDK
;
A
#
# COMPACT_ATOMS: atom_id res chain seq x y z
N MET A 1 11.39 -10.65 30.01
CA MET A 1 10.03 -10.53 29.41
C MET A 1 9.70 -11.70 28.49
N SER A 2 10.53 -12.03 27.50
CA SER A 2 10.22 -13.10 26.53
C SER A 2 10.04 -14.50 27.13
N VAL A 3 10.83 -14.89 28.11
CA VAL A 3 10.77 -16.25 28.68
C VAL A 3 9.66 -16.40 29.72
N THR A 4 9.25 -15.31 30.37
CA THR A 4 8.33 -15.34 31.51
C THR A 4 6.98 -14.70 31.20
N VAL A 5 6.96 -13.43 30.79
CA VAL A 5 5.73 -12.65 30.59
C VAL A 5 4.98 -13.10 29.33
N PHE A 6 5.69 -13.35 28.24
CA PHE A 6 5.06 -13.73 26.98
C PHE A 6 4.26 -15.04 27.07
N PRO A 7 4.82 -16.18 27.56
CA PRO A 7 4.05 -17.42 27.63
C PRO A 7 2.82 -17.28 28.53
N VAL A 8 2.95 -16.62 29.69
CA VAL A 8 1.83 -16.40 30.61
C VAL A 8 0.74 -15.57 29.96
N ARG A 9 1.08 -14.45 29.32
CA ARG A 9 0.09 -13.60 28.65
C ARG A 9 -0.54 -14.29 27.45
N LEU A 10 0.23 -15.02 26.65
CA LEU A 10 -0.27 -15.79 25.53
C LEU A 10 -1.29 -16.84 25.98
N LEU A 11 -1.00 -17.55 27.07
CA LEU A 11 -1.93 -18.51 27.67
C LEU A 11 -3.21 -17.84 28.17
N LEU A 12 -3.10 -16.71 28.89
CA LEU A 12 -4.26 -15.97 29.39
C LEU A 12 -5.13 -15.43 28.25
N VAL A 13 -4.52 -14.81 27.23
CA VAL A 13 -5.22 -14.30 26.04
C VAL A 13 -5.91 -15.44 25.30
N SER A 14 -5.22 -16.57 25.10
CA SER A 14 -5.78 -17.74 24.42
C SER A 14 -6.94 -18.35 25.20
N PHE A 15 -6.81 -18.46 26.52
CA PHE A 15 -7.87 -18.93 27.41
C PHE A 15 -9.12 -18.04 27.35
N LEU A 16 -8.95 -16.72 27.46
CA LEU A 16 -10.06 -15.77 27.40
C LEU A 16 -10.74 -15.76 26.03
N MET A 17 -9.98 -15.94 24.95
CA MET A 17 -10.54 -16.09 23.61
C MET A 17 -11.38 -17.37 23.47
N LEU A 18 -10.89 -18.50 23.99
CA LEU A 18 -11.65 -19.75 24.03
C LEU A 18 -12.88 -19.64 24.93
N LEU A 19 -12.80 -18.87 26.01
CA LEU A 19 -13.92 -18.61 26.90
C LEU A 19 -15.00 -17.75 26.23
N ALA A 20 -14.63 -16.78 25.38
CA ALA A 20 -15.58 -15.95 24.63
C ALA A 20 -16.33 -16.74 23.54
N TRP A 21 -15.69 -17.78 22.98
CA TRP A 21 -16.22 -18.57 21.87
C TRP A 21 -17.62 -19.18 22.09
N PRO A 22 -17.92 -19.91 23.18
CA PRO A 22 -19.24 -20.49 23.39
C PRO A 22 -20.35 -19.43 23.49
N PHE A 23 -20.05 -18.28 24.10
CA PHE A 23 -20.98 -17.16 24.16
C PHE A 23 -21.27 -16.59 22.76
N ALA A 24 -20.22 -16.37 21.97
CA ALA A 24 -20.37 -15.87 20.60
C ALA A 24 -21.11 -16.88 19.70
N PHE A 25 -20.84 -18.18 19.87
CA PHE A 25 -21.56 -19.25 19.18
C PHE A 25 -23.05 -19.24 19.55
N ALA A 26 -23.37 -19.28 20.85
CA ALA A 26 -24.75 -19.28 21.33
C ALA A 26 -25.53 -18.04 20.87
N ALA A 27 -24.91 -16.86 20.90
CA ALA A 27 -25.55 -15.65 20.43
C ALA A 27 -25.57 -15.49 18.89
N SER A 28 -24.86 -16.33 18.15
CA SER A 28 -24.95 -16.40 16.69
C SER A 28 -26.02 -17.39 16.21
N LEU A 29 -26.45 -18.34 17.06
CA LEU A 29 -27.53 -19.27 16.73
C LEU A 29 -28.85 -18.52 16.47
N GLY A 30 -29.49 -18.87 15.36
CA GLY A 30 -30.77 -18.31 14.93
C GLY A 30 -30.72 -16.85 14.46
N ARG A 31 -29.53 -16.31 14.13
CA ARG A 31 -29.41 -15.00 13.48
C ARG A 31 -29.59 -15.12 11.97
N SER A 32 -30.35 -14.19 11.40
CA SER A 32 -30.48 -13.92 9.98
C SER A 32 -29.32 -13.05 9.51
N ASP A 33 -28.77 -13.40 8.34
CA ASP A 33 -27.78 -12.57 7.66
C ASP A 33 -28.38 -11.28 7.09
N PHE A 34 -29.71 -11.20 6.96
CA PHE A 34 -30.40 -10.13 6.25
C PHE A 34 -31.17 -9.17 7.16
N VAL A 35 -31.49 -9.58 8.39
CA VAL A 35 -32.30 -8.82 9.36
C VAL A 35 -31.61 -8.78 10.72
N VAL A 36 -31.71 -7.65 11.43
CA VAL A 36 -31.27 -7.56 12.83
C VAL A 36 -32.44 -7.96 13.73
N GLU A 37 -32.27 -9.02 14.51
CA GLU A 37 -33.35 -9.44 15.41
C GLU A 37 -33.45 -8.48 16.61
N PRO A 38 -34.67 -8.29 17.15
CA PRO A 38 -34.85 -7.55 18.40
C PRO A 38 -33.97 -8.14 19.51
N GLN A 39 -33.23 -7.28 20.21
CA GLN A 39 -32.31 -7.70 21.26
C GLN A 39 -33.07 -8.28 22.47
N SER A 40 -33.14 -9.61 22.55
CA SER A 40 -33.65 -10.34 23.71
C SER A 40 -32.76 -10.11 24.94
N TRP A 41 -33.35 -10.17 26.14
CA TRP A 41 -32.64 -9.94 27.40
C TRP A 41 -31.43 -10.88 27.59
N TRP A 42 -31.55 -12.16 27.23
CA TRP A 42 -30.44 -13.13 27.33
C TRP A 42 -29.30 -12.80 26.36
N ARG A 43 -29.61 -12.28 25.17
CA ARG A 43 -28.60 -11.83 24.20
C ARG A 43 -27.84 -10.61 24.76
N ARG A 44 -28.52 -9.67 25.41
CA ARG A 44 -27.87 -8.53 26.08
C ARG A 44 -26.89 -8.98 27.16
N ILE A 45 -27.26 -9.99 27.96
CA ILE A 45 -26.35 -10.57 28.97
C ILE A 45 -25.13 -11.19 28.28
N ILE A 46 -25.32 -11.98 27.21
CA ILE A 46 -24.21 -12.53 26.44
C ILE A 46 -23.31 -11.42 25.85
N HIS A 47 -23.89 -10.35 25.31
CA HIS A 47 -23.15 -9.19 24.81
C HIS A 47 -22.26 -8.58 25.91
N LEU A 48 -22.80 -8.40 27.13
CA LEU A 48 -22.03 -7.90 28.28
C LEU A 48 -20.91 -8.88 28.69
N CYS A 49 -21.19 -10.19 28.71
CA CYS A 49 -20.18 -11.21 29.01
C CYS A 49 -19.03 -11.18 27.99
N ILE A 50 -19.34 -11.18 26.69
CA ILE A 50 -18.34 -11.11 25.62
C ILE A 50 -17.54 -9.81 25.74
N TRP A 51 -18.21 -8.67 25.94
CA TRP A 51 -17.53 -7.39 26.12
C TRP A 51 -16.55 -7.41 27.29
N ALA A 52 -16.96 -7.95 28.45
CA ALA A 52 -16.10 -8.07 29.63
C ALA A 52 -14.92 -9.02 29.37
N ILE A 53 -15.16 -10.18 28.74
CA ILE A 53 -14.11 -11.15 28.39
C ILE A 53 -13.10 -10.53 27.41
N MET A 54 -13.57 -9.85 26.37
CA MET A 54 -12.69 -9.18 25.40
C MET A 54 -11.88 -8.06 26.06
N ARG A 55 -12.49 -7.27 26.95
CA ARG A 55 -11.78 -6.25 27.71
C ARG A 55 -10.69 -6.85 28.61
N ALA A 56 -10.99 -7.97 29.29
CA ALA A 56 -10.02 -8.71 30.08
C ALA A 56 -8.90 -9.30 29.21
N MET A 57 -9.24 -9.83 28.03
CA MET A 57 -8.26 -10.35 27.07
C MET A 57 -7.25 -9.28 26.66
N TRP A 58 -7.72 -8.08 26.30
CA TRP A 58 -6.85 -6.96 25.97
C TRP A 58 -6.00 -6.50 27.16
N PHE A 59 -6.58 -6.50 28.36
CA PHE A 59 -5.84 -6.21 29.59
C PHE A 59 -4.69 -7.19 29.80
N CYS A 60 -4.95 -8.50 29.72
CA CYS A 60 -3.93 -9.55 29.78
C CYS A 60 -2.89 -9.43 28.67
N GLY A 61 -3.29 -8.93 27.48
CA GLY A 61 -2.40 -8.62 26.37
C GLY A 61 -1.51 -7.39 26.56
N GLY A 62 -1.61 -6.69 27.70
CA GLY A 62 -0.82 -5.50 28.01
C GLY A 62 -1.49 -4.16 27.64
N PHE A 63 -2.67 -4.19 27.03
CA PHE A 63 -3.48 -3.00 26.72
C PHE A 63 -4.29 -2.58 27.95
N HIS A 64 -3.57 -2.13 28.98
CA HIS A 64 -4.18 -1.81 30.26
C HIS A 64 -5.07 -0.57 30.16
N TRP A 65 -4.61 0.45 29.44
CA TRP A 65 -5.25 1.76 29.35
C TRP A 65 -5.53 2.10 27.89
N ILE A 66 -6.82 2.26 27.58
CA ILE A 66 -7.30 2.66 26.27
C ILE A 66 -7.93 4.04 26.46
N LYS A 67 -7.24 5.07 25.98
CA LYS A 67 -7.70 6.45 26.11
C LYS A 67 -8.70 6.74 24.99
N VAL A 68 -9.88 7.20 25.35
CA VAL A 68 -10.91 7.62 24.39
C VAL A 68 -11.03 9.14 24.45
N LYS A 69 -11.01 9.78 23.28
CA LYS A 69 -11.22 11.24 23.11
C LYS A 69 -12.39 11.47 22.15
N GLY A 70 -13.18 12.49 22.44
CA GLY A 70 -14.38 12.81 21.67
C GLY A 70 -15.51 11.81 21.89
N ASP A 71 -16.66 12.12 21.32
CA ASP A 71 -17.88 11.34 21.48
C ASP A 71 -18.22 10.58 20.20
N ARG A 72 -18.58 9.32 20.35
CA ARG A 72 -19.04 8.47 19.25
C ARG A 72 -20.49 8.85 18.92
N ALA A 73 -20.73 9.22 17.67
CA ALA A 73 -22.08 9.46 17.16
C ALA A 73 -22.88 8.14 17.11
N PRO A 74 -24.20 8.17 17.38
CA PRO A 74 -25.04 6.98 17.34
C PRO A 74 -25.17 6.42 15.91
N PRO A 75 -25.44 5.11 15.75
CA PRO A 75 -25.63 4.48 14.43
C PRO A 75 -26.72 5.10 13.57
N SER A 76 -27.74 5.70 14.18
CA SER A 76 -28.85 6.38 13.50
C SER A 76 -28.42 7.69 12.81
N GLU A 77 -27.38 8.35 13.33
CA GLU A 77 -26.83 9.58 12.75
C GLU A 77 -25.70 9.24 11.77
N VAL A 78 -24.81 8.35 12.19
CA VAL A 78 -23.62 7.97 11.44
C VAL A 78 -23.57 6.45 11.32
N PRO A 79 -23.85 5.86 10.15
CA PRO A 79 -23.76 4.41 9.98
C PRO A 79 -22.32 3.90 9.83
N ILE A 80 -21.36 4.76 9.49
CA ILE A 80 -19.99 4.38 9.10
C ILE A 80 -18.93 5.11 9.93
N LEU A 81 -18.03 4.35 10.55
CA LEU A 81 -16.82 4.85 11.20
C LEU A 81 -15.63 4.67 10.26
N ALA A 82 -15.05 5.76 9.78
CA ALA A 82 -13.86 5.73 8.92
C ALA A 82 -12.60 5.77 9.81
N ALA A 83 -11.91 4.64 9.94
CA ALA A 83 -10.79 4.49 10.87
C ALA A 83 -9.43 4.60 10.18
N ALA A 84 -8.47 5.29 10.80
CA ALA A 84 -7.09 5.37 10.31
C ALA A 84 -6.09 5.79 11.42
N PRO A 85 -4.80 5.43 11.33
CA PRO A 85 -4.24 4.55 10.33
C PRO A 85 -4.56 3.08 10.62
N HIS A 86 -4.64 2.25 9.59
CA HIS A 86 -4.68 0.79 9.73
C HIS A 86 -3.26 0.29 9.94
N SER A 87 -2.95 -0.25 11.11
CA SER A 87 -1.60 -0.58 11.54
C SER A 87 -1.39 -2.07 11.71
N SER A 88 -2.38 -2.79 12.23
CA SER A 88 -2.34 -4.25 12.40
C SER A 88 -3.68 -4.83 12.86
N TYR A 89 -3.70 -6.13 13.15
CA TYR A 89 -4.85 -6.80 13.74
C TYR A 89 -5.20 -6.27 15.15
N PHE A 90 -4.32 -5.51 15.83
CA PHE A 90 -4.64 -4.84 17.09
C PHE A 90 -5.65 -3.71 16.92
N ASP A 91 -5.87 -3.23 15.69
CA ASP A 91 -6.93 -2.27 15.38
C ASP A 91 -8.35 -2.86 15.58
N ALA A 92 -8.45 -4.15 15.90
CA ALA A 92 -9.68 -4.78 16.39
C ALA A 92 -10.06 -4.35 17.81
N ILE A 93 -9.17 -3.73 18.60
CA ILE A 93 -9.48 -3.21 19.94
C ILE A 93 -10.76 -2.32 19.92
N PRO A 94 -10.83 -1.22 19.14
CA PRO A 94 -12.02 -0.40 19.07
C PRO A 94 -13.27 -1.19 18.61
N VAL A 95 -13.12 -2.16 17.69
CA VAL A 95 -14.21 -3.03 17.23
C VAL A 95 -14.81 -3.82 18.41
N THR A 96 -13.96 -4.43 19.23
CA THR A 96 -14.40 -5.22 20.40
C THR A 96 -14.90 -4.37 21.57
N MET A 97 -14.53 -3.09 21.64
CA MET A 97 -15.08 -2.18 22.64
C MET A 97 -16.48 -1.69 22.26
N MET A 98 -16.70 -1.48 20.97
CA MET A 98 -17.91 -0.86 20.42
C MET A 98 -18.94 -1.83 19.85
N MET A 99 -18.56 -3.09 19.67
CA MET A 99 -19.33 -4.11 18.94
C MET A 99 -19.70 -3.66 17.52
N CYS A 100 -18.79 -2.97 16.83
CA CYS A 100 -18.99 -2.54 15.45
C CYS A 100 -18.90 -3.72 14.48
N SER A 101 -19.64 -3.64 13.37
CA SER A 101 -19.38 -4.46 12.20
C SER A 101 -18.09 -4.00 11.52
N ILE A 102 -17.41 -4.89 10.81
CA ILE A 102 -16.20 -4.58 10.04
C ILE A 102 -16.34 -5.00 8.59
N VAL A 103 -15.56 -4.38 7.70
CA VAL A 103 -15.31 -4.91 6.36
C VAL A 103 -14.04 -5.76 6.41
N GLY A 104 -14.20 -7.08 6.31
CA GLY A 104 -13.13 -8.05 6.54
C GLY A 104 -12.78 -8.87 5.29
N LYS A 105 -11.54 -9.36 5.23
CA LYS A 105 -11.12 -10.36 4.26
C LYS A 105 -11.94 -11.64 4.46
N HIS A 106 -12.42 -12.26 3.37
CA HIS A 106 -13.22 -13.48 3.44
C HIS A 106 -12.49 -14.62 4.17
N GLU A 107 -11.17 -14.70 4.00
CA GLU A 107 -10.29 -15.70 4.63
C GLU A 107 -10.28 -15.61 6.16
N SER A 108 -10.64 -14.47 6.75
CA SER A 108 -10.73 -14.33 8.21
C SER A 108 -11.85 -15.18 8.82
N ARG A 109 -12.80 -15.68 8.02
CA ARG A 109 -13.88 -16.57 8.47
C ARG A 109 -13.41 -17.99 8.80
N SER A 110 -12.33 -18.47 8.17
CA SER A 110 -11.88 -19.87 8.29
C SER A 110 -10.92 -20.12 9.46
N VAL A 111 -10.51 -19.08 10.20
CA VAL A 111 -9.66 -19.23 11.38
C VAL A 111 -10.46 -19.90 12.51
N PRO A 112 -10.05 -21.08 13.01
CA PRO A 112 -10.74 -21.74 14.11
C PRO A 112 -10.87 -20.81 15.33
N VAL A 113 -12.01 -20.85 16.01
CA VAL A 113 -12.38 -19.98 17.17
C VAL A 113 -12.59 -18.51 16.79
N TRP A 114 -11.62 -17.88 16.12
CA TRP A 114 -11.69 -16.49 15.66
C TRP A 114 -12.82 -16.22 14.67
N GLY A 115 -13.09 -17.16 13.76
CA GLY A 115 -14.15 -17.03 12.76
C GLY A 115 -15.53 -16.85 13.39
N THR A 116 -15.83 -17.56 14.48
CA THR A 116 -17.11 -17.44 15.19
C THR A 116 -17.25 -16.08 15.89
N LEU A 117 -16.18 -15.59 16.53
CA LEU A 117 -16.14 -14.26 17.15
C LEU A 117 -16.27 -13.14 16.11
N ILE A 118 -15.67 -13.33 14.94
CA ILE A 118 -15.79 -12.40 13.82
C ILE A 118 -17.22 -12.45 13.26
N ASN A 119 -17.81 -13.62 13.01
CA ASN A 119 -19.19 -13.73 12.53
C ASN A 119 -20.19 -13.08 13.50
N TYR A 120 -19.93 -13.13 14.79
CA TYR A 120 -20.77 -12.54 15.82
C TYR A 120 -20.98 -11.03 15.67
N ILE A 121 -19.97 -10.30 15.17
CA ILE A 121 -20.06 -8.86 14.90
C ILE A 121 -20.65 -8.54 13.51
N ARG A 122 -21.21 -9.55 12.81
CA ARG A 122 -21.90 -9.41 11.50
C ARG A 122 -21.04 -8.70 10.44
N PRO A 123 -19.82 -9.14 10.12
CA PRO A 123 -18.93 -8.45 9.21
C PRO A 123 -19.49 -8.46 7.77
N VAL A 124 -19.08 -7.47 6.99
CA VAL A 124 -19.25 -7.50 5.53
C VAL A 124 -17.97 -8.07 4.92
N TYR A 125 -18.06 -9.26 4.33
CA TYR A 125 -16.89 -9.90 3.72
C TYR A 125 -16.59 -9.34 2.33
N VAL A 126 -15.30 -9.26 1.99
CA VAL A 126 -14.82 -8.88 0.67
C VAL A 126 -13.66 -9.77 0.22
N VAL A 127 -13.74 -10.26 -1.01
CA VAL A 127 -12.63 -10.88 -1.74
C VAL A 127 -12.02 -9.80 -2.63
N ARG A 128 -10.81 -9.36 -2.30
CA ARG A 128 -10.22 -8.16 -2.92
C ARG A 128 -9.85 -8.34 -4.39
N SER A 129 -9.53 -9.57 -4.80
CA SER A 129 -9.21 -9.93 -6.18
C SER A 129 -10.44 -10.01 -7.08
N ASP A 130 -11.64 -10.13 -6.51
CA ASP A 130 -12.89 -10.28 -7.26
C ASP A 130 -13.64 -8.95 -7.36
N GLN A 131 -13.91 -8.50 -8.59
CA GLN A 131 -14.65 -7.27 -8.85
C GLN A 131 -16.12 -7.37 -8.44
N ASP A 132 -16.76 -8.53 -8.65
CA ASP A 132 -18.15 -8.74 -8.26
C ASP A 132 -18.30 -8.80 -6.75
N SER A 133 -17.36 -9.45 -6.04
CA SER A 133 -17.32 -9.41 -4.57
C SER A 133 -17.24 -7.97 -4.04
N ARG A 134 -16.36 -7.13 -4.62
CA ARG A 134 -16.27 -5.71 -4.24
C ARG A 134 -17.57 -4.96 -4.47
N ARG A 135 -18.28 -5.21 -5.58
CA ARG A 135 -19.58 -4.60 -5.86
C ARG A 135 -20.63 -5.00 -4.82
N LYS A 136 -20.73 -6.29 -4.52
CA LYS A 136 -21.63 -6.84 -3.48
C LYS A 136 -21.33 -6.25 -2.09
N THR A 137 -20.06 -6.11 -1.73
CA THR A 137 -19.66 -5.45 -0.48
C THR A 137 -20.19 -4.01 -0.41
N VAL A 138 -20.07 -3.23 -1.49
CA VAL A 138 -20.58 -1.85 -1.54
C VAL A 138 -22.10 -1.81 -1.46
N GLU A 139 -22.80 -2.70 -2.15
CA GLU A 139 -24.26 -2.84 -2.08
C GLU A 139 -24.73 -3.15 -0.64
N GLU A 140 -24.04 -4.04 0.05
CA GLU A 140 -24.36 -4.39 1.44
C GLU A 140 -24.07 -3.25 2.42
N ILE A 141 -22.97 -2.51 2.23
CA ILE A 141 -22.68 -1.29 3.01
C ILE A 141 -23.80 -0.27 2.79
N LYS A 142 -24.23 -0.03 1.54
CA LYS A 142 -25.35 0.88 1.21
C LYS A 142 -26.64 0.44 1.89
N ARG A 143 -26.96 -0.85 1.84
CA ARG A 143 -28.18 -1.40 2.46
C ARG A 143 -28.21 -1.14 3.96
N ARG A 144 -27.11 -1.43 4.66
CA ARG A 144 -27.00 -1.22 6.12
C ARG A 144 -26.94 0.25 6.51
N ALA A 145 -26.29 1.09 5.71
CA ALA A 145 -26.24 2.52 5.96
C ALA A 145 -27.61 3.22 5.88
N LYS A 146 -28.54 2.65 5.12
CA LYS A 146 -29.93 3.12 4.97
C LYS A 146 -30.92 2.55 6.00
N SER A 147 -30.42 1.87 7.03
CA SER A 147 -31.27 1.18 8.02
C SER A 147 -31.62 2.02 9.25
N ASP A 148 -31.40 3.34 9.21
CA ASP A 148 -31.70 4.28 10.31
C ASP A 148 -31.23 3.85 11.70
N GLY A 149 -30.09 3.14 11.75
CA GLY A 149 -29.47 2.67 12.99
C GLY A 149 -29.92 1.30 13.49
N GLU A 150 -30.74 0.57 12.73
CA GLU A 150 -31.07 -0.83 13.07
C GLU A 150 -29.84 -1.74 13.03
N TRP A 151 -28.90 -1.46 12.10
CA TRP A 151 -27.65 -2.21 11.99
C TRP A 151 -26.54 -1.61 12.85
N PRO A 152 -25.63 -2.45 13.39
CA PRO A 152 -24.41 -1.95 14.02
C PRO A 152 -23.60 -1.08 13.06
N GLN A 153 -23.01 -0.01 13.58
CA GLN A 153 -22.07 0.83 12.83
C GLN A 153 -20.98 -0.02 12.16
N ILE A 154 -20.67 0.33 10.92
CA ILE A 154 -19.64 -0.34 10.13
C ILE A 154 -18.35 0.45 10.27
N MET A 155 -17.34 -0.16 10.89
CA MET A 155 -15.99 0.36 10.90
C MET A 155 -15.24 -0.09 9.65
N ILE A 156 -14.71 0.88 8.92
CA ILE A 156 -13.96 0.66 7.69
C ILE A 156 -12.63 1.37 7.80
N PHE A 157 -11.53 0.66 7.51
CA PHE A 157 -10.22 1.26 7.31
C PHE A 157 -10.04 1.58 5.82
N PRO A 158 -10.21 2.85 5.39
CA PRO A 158 -10.28 3.16 3.97
C PRO A 158 -8.95 2.98 3.24
N GLU A 159 -7.81 2.91 3.94
CA GLU A 159 -6.52 2.51 3.37
C GLU A 159 -6.59 1.14 2.67
N GLY A 160 -7.45 0.23 3.16
CA GLY A 160 -7.59 -1.11 2.61
C GLY A 160 -6.37 -2.01 2.81
N THR A 161 -5.37 -1.60 3.58
CA THR A 161 -4.18 -2.37 3.96
C THR A 161 -3.60 -1.82 5.25
N CYS A 162 -2.82 -2.62 5.97
CA CYS A 162 -2.01 -2.12 7.07
C CYS A 162 -0.81 -1.33 6.54
N THR A 163 -0.46 -0.23 7.22
CA THR A 163 0.65 0.68 6.95
C THR A 163 1.46 0.94 8.22
N ASN A 164 2.54 1.71 8.11
CA ASN A 164 3.45 2.00 9.21
C ASN A 164 3.10 3.27 10.00
N ARG A 165 1.97 3.90 9.72
CA ARG A 165 1.49 5.15 10.36
C ARG A 165 2.35 6.39 10.12
N SER A 166 3.42 6.33 9.30
CA SER A 166 4.25 7.50 9.03
C SER A 166 3.58 8.51 8.09
N SER A 167 2.60 8.05 7.32
CA SER A 167 1.76 8.85 6.42
C SER A 167 0.41 8.17 6.23
N LEU A 168 -0.59 8.91 5.75
CA LEU A 168 -1.84 8.32 5.26
C LEU A 168 -1.79 8.13 3.74
N ILE A 169 -1.90 6.87 3.33
CA ILE A 169 -2.00 6.48 1.92
C ILE A 169 -3.37 6.83 1.32
N LEU A 170 -3.55 6.63 0.02
CA LEU A 170 -4.83 6.88 -0.65
C LEU A 170 -5.96 6.05 -0.03
N PHE A 171 -7.08 6.72 0.27
CA PHE A 171 -8.27 6.08 0.76
C PHE A 171 -9.08 5.51 -0.39
N LYS A 172 -9.49 4.25 -0.28
CA LYS A 172 -10.44 3.62 -1.19
C LYS A 172 -11.83 4.22 -0.98
N ALA A 173 -12.53 4.46 -2.07
CA ALA A 173 -13.85 5.10 -2.07
C ALA A 173 -14.95 4.26 -1.41
N GLY A 174 -14.75 2.96 -1.16
CA GLY A 174 -15.81 2.02 -0.76
C GLY A 174 -16.68 2.46 0.42
N ALA A 175 -16.09 3.09 1.44
CA ALA A 175 -16.81 3.62 2.60
C ALA A 175 -17.67 4.87 2.29
N PHE A 176 -17.33 5.57 1.20
CA PHE A 176 -17.83 6.89 0.84
C PHE A 176 -18.86 6.85 -0.29
N ILE A 177 -18.91 5.76 -1.06
CA ILE A 177 -19.91 5.55 -2.14
C ILE A 177 -21.37 5.66 -1.65
N PRO A 178 -21.76 5.27 -0.42
CA PRO A 178 -23.13 5.47 0.05
C PRO A 178 -23.57 6.93 0.14
N GLY A 179 -22.64 7.90 0.24
CA GLY A 179 -22.97 9.32 0.38
C GLY A 179 -23.60 9.71 1.73
N HIS A 180 -23.58 8.82 2.72
CA HIS A 180 -24.00 9.09 4.09
C HIS A 180 -22.90 9.80 4.90
N PRO A 181 -23.24 10.50 5.99
CA PRO A 181 -22.26 11.02 6.93
C PRO A 181 -21.34 9.91 7.46
N VAL A 182 -20.07 10.25 7.65
CA VAL A 182 -19.08 9.36 8.26
C VAL A 182 -18.51 10.02 9.50
N GLN A 183 -18.16 9.25 10.52
CA GLN A 183 -17.39 9.76 11.65
C GLN A 183 -15.95 9.27 11.51
N PRO A 184 -15.00 10.17 11.25
CA PRO A 184 -13.59 9.81 11.22
C PRO A 184 -13.10 9.46 12.62
N MET A 185 -12.40 8.34 12.75
CA MET A 185 -11.81 7.86 14.00
C MET A 185 -10.32 7.66 13.80
N VAL A 186 -9.49 8.34 14.59
CA VAL A 186 -8.04 8.22 14.50
C VAL A 186 -7.48 7.36 15.64
N LEU A 187 -6.55 6.47 15.29
CA LEU A 187 -5.88 5.56 16.23
C LEU A 187 -4.42 5.96 16.43
N ARG A 188 -3.97 5.99 17.69
CA ARG A 188 -2.55 6.21 18.02
C ARG A 188 -2.04 5.14 18.97
N TYR A 189 -0.93 4.52 18.58
CA TYR A 189 -0.12 3.68 19.46
C TYR A 189 1.08 4.50 19.93
N LEU A 190 1.11 4.85 21.21
CA LEU A 190 1.99 5.88 21.78
C LEU A 190 3.31 5.34 22.34
N ASN A 191 3.50 4.03 22.27
CA ASN A 191 4.71 3.37 22.75
C ASN A 191 5.94 3.81 21.93
N LYS A 192 7.06 4.10 22.61
CA LYS A 192 8.33 4.45 21.96
C LYS A 192 8.85 3.32 21.06
N LEU A 193 8.78 2.09 21.56
CA LEU A 193 9.14 0.90 20.79
C LEU A 193 7.91 0.43 20.03
N ASP A 194 7.95 0.49 18.71
CA ASP A 194 6.88 0.00 17.85
C ASP A 194 6.93 -1.52 17.74
N THR A 195 5.96 -2.18 18.38
CA THR A 195 5.77 -3.63 18.28
C THR A 195 4.47 -4.00 17.58
N ILE A 196 3.72 -3.01 17.08
CA ILE A 196 2.32 -3.17 16.65
C ILE A 196 2.22 -3.10 15.13
N THR A 197 3.07 -2.31 14.47
CA THR A 197 3.01 -2.10 13.03
C THR A 197 3.26 -3.39 12.24
N TRP A 198 2.27 -3.79 11.44
CA TRP A 198 2.32 -4.95 10.54
C TRP A 198 2.29 -4.49 9.09
N THR A 199 3.47 -4.33 8.48
CA THR A 199 3.63 -3.97 7.07
C THR A 199 4.23 -5.12 6.25
N TRP A 200 4.23 -4.95 4.93
CA TRP A 200 4.71 -5.95 3.97
C TRP A 200 6.19 -6.32 4.10
N GLN A 201 7.05 -5.33 4.38
CA GLN A 201 8.48 -5.53 4.68
C GLN A 201 8.75 -5.65 6.19
N GLY A 202 7.69 -5.64 7.02
CA GLY A 202 7.80 -5.67 8.46
C GLY A 202 7.93 -7.07 9.03
N PRO A 203 8.09 -7.20 10.35
CA PRO A 203 8.01 -8.47 11.06
C PRO A 203 6.69 -9.20 10.76
N GLY A 204 6.75 -10.53 10.65
CA GLY A 204 5.55 -11.35 10.52
C GLY A 204 4.60 -11.23 11.73
N ALA A 205 3.33 -11.57 11.54
CA ALA A 205 2.27 -11.40 12.55
C ALA A 205 2.60 -12.04 13.92
N TYR A 206 3.24 -13.21 13.92
CA TYR A 206 3.68 -13.88 15.15
C TYR A 206 4.77 -13.09 15.89
N LYS A 207 5.75 -12.54 15.17
CA LYS A 207 6.81 -11.72 15.78
C LYS A 207 6.23 -10.45 16.39
N ILE A 208 5.27 -9.81 15.71
CA ILE A 208 4.51 -8.66 16.23
C ILE A 208 3.75 -9.03 17.51
N LEU A 209 3.05 -10.17 17.51
CA LEU A 209 2.31 -10.66 18.67
C LEU A 209 3.26 -10.86 19.85
N TRP A 210 4.35 -11.57 19.61
CA TRP A 210 5.38 -11.86 20.61
C TRP A 210 5.97 -10.58 21.22
N LEU A 211 6.40 -9.64 20.38
CA LEU A 211 6.99 -8.39 20.82
C LEU A 211 5.99 -7.52 21.59
N THR A 212 4.73 -7.44 21.12
CA THR A 212 3.67 -6.66 21.79
C THR A 212 3.31 -7.24 23.15
N LEU A 213 3.19 -8.57 23.26
CA LEU A 213 2.92 -9.23 24.54
C LEU A 213 4.10 -9.14 25.51
N CYS A 214 5.32 -8.97 25.01
CA CYS A 214 6.50 -8.69 25.83
C CYS A 214 6.55 -7.25 26.38
N GLN A 215 5.80 -6.30 25.81
CA GLN A 215 5.81 -4.92 26.31
C GLN A 215 5.12 -4.86 27.68
N PRO A 216 5.70 -4.19 28.70
CA PRO A 216 5.05 -4.07 30.01
C PRO A 216 3.63 -3.50 29.90
N HIS A 217 3.45 -2.48 29.06
CA HIS A 217 2.19 -1.82 28.79
C HIS A 217 2.14 -1.34 27.34
N ASN A 218 0.99 -1.51 26.69
CA ASN A 218 0.67 -1.01 25.35
C ASN A 218 -0.36 0.12 25.47
N SER A 219 0.04 1.34 25.10
CA SER A 219 -0.78 2.55 25.17
C SER A 219 -1.49 2.79 23.84
N VAL A 220 -2.82 2.84 23.89
CA VAL A 220 -3.69 3.09 22.74
C VAL A 220 -4.56 4.31 23.02
N GLU A 221 -4.63 5.20 22.05
CA GLU A 221 -5.56 6.31 22.03
C GLU A 221 -6.51 6.17 20.82
N ILE A 222 -7.80 6.23 21.10
CA ILE A 222 -8.88 6.31 20.12
C ILE A 222 -9.45 7.72 20.20
N GLU A 223 -9.46 8.45 19.11
CA GLU A 223 -10.04 9.78 19.04
C GLU A 223 -11.12 9.83 17.95
N TYR A 224 -12.34 10.13 18.36
CA TYR A 224 -13.44 10.42 17.44
C TYR A 224 -13.35 11.88 17.02
N LEU A 225 -13.26 12.11 15.71
CA LEU A 225 -13.35 13.44 15.14
C LEU A 225 -14.83 13.83 14.97
N PRO A 226 -15.13 15.12 14.79
CA PRO A 226 -16.48 15.57 14.46
C PRO A 226 -17.05 14.83 13.26
N VAL A 227 -18.38 14.63 13.24
CA VAL A 227 -19.09 13.99 12.14
C VAL A 227 -18.83 14.77 10.86
N TYR A 228 -18.46 14.05 9.79
CA TYR A 228 -18.24 14.63 8.48
C TYR A 228 -19.47 14.41 7.61
N HIS A 229 -20.13 15.51 7.25
CA HIS A 229 -21.27 15.52 6.34
C HIS A 229 -20.78 15.82 4.92
N PRO A 230 -20.97 14.90 3.95
CA PRO A 230 -20.52 15.15 2.59
C PRO A 230 -21.36 16.21 1.88
N SER A 231 -20.72 17.05 1.09
CA SER A 231 -21.40 17.96 0.15
C SER A 231 -22.05 17.19 -1.02
N GLU A 232 -22.91 17.85 -1.80
CA GLU A 232 -23.49 17.23 -3.00
C GLU A 232 -22.41 16.83 -4.03
N GLU A 233 -21.33 17.63 -4.14
CA GLU A 233 -20.17 17.31 -4.97
C GLU A 233 -19.45 16.04 -4.49
N GLU A 234 -19.28 15.89 -3.18
CA GLU A 234 -18.66 14.71 -2.57
C GLU A 234 -19.53 13.46 -2.68
N LYS A 235 -20.86 13.61 -2.61
CA LYS A 235 -21.80 12.52 -2.88
C LYS A 235 -21.73 12.05 -4.34
N ALA A 236 -21.58 12.99 -5.29
CA ALA A 236 -21.38 12.68 -6.70
C ALA A 236 -19.97 12.10 -6.99
N ASN A 237 -18.97 12.47 -6.19
CA ASN A 237 -17.59 12.02 -6.34
C ASN A 237 -17.05 11.38 -5.03
N PRO A 238 -17.28 10.07 -4.82
CA PRO A 238 -16.81 9.36 -3.63
C PRO A 238 -15.29 9.38 -3.42
N ALA A 239 -14.50 9.57 -4.48
CA ALA A 239 -13.04 9.69 -4.37
C ALA A 239 -12.63 11.05 -3.78
N LEU A 240 -13.33 12.13 -4.15
CA LEU A 240 -13.17 13.45 -3.53
C LEU A 240 -13.53 13.39 -2.04
N PHE A 241 -14.67 12.78 -1.72
CA PHE A 241 -15.09 12.57 -0.33
C PHE A 241 -14.02 11.82 0.49
N ALA A 242 -13.54 10.69 -0.04
CA ALA A 242 -12.48 9.91 0.58
C ALA A 242 -11.22 10.74 0.83
N ASN A 243 -10.81 11.57 -0.14
CA ASN A 243 -9.62 12.40 -0.04
C ASN A 243 -9.76 13.53 0.97
N ASN A 244 -10.94 14.16 1.09
CA ASN A 244 -11.16 15.23 2.05
C ASN A 244 -11.20 14.68 3.49
N VAL A 245 -11.83 13.52 3.71
CA VAL A 245 -11.77 12.82 5.00
C VAL A 245 -10.34 12.39 5.31
N ARG A 246 -9.58 11.89 4.33
CA ARG A 246 -8.15 11.59 4.49
C ARG A 246 -7.34 12.81 4.96
N LYS A 247 -7.53 13.98 4.32
CA LYS A 247 -6.86 15.25 4.70
C LYS A 247 -7.20 15.66 6.12
N LEU A 248 -8.47 15.56 6.52
CA LEU A 248 -8.92 15.86 7.88
C LEU A 248 -8.22 14.95 8.91
N MET A 249 -8.20 13.64 8.65
CA MET A 249 -7.56 12.66 9.54
C MET A 249 -6.05 12.85 9.62
N ALA A 250 -5.39 13.14 8.50
CA ALA A 250 -3.96 13.44 8.45
C ALA A 250 -3.60 14.67 9.31
N LYS A 251 -4.42 15.73 9.24
CA LYS A 251 -4.27 16.92 10.09
C LYS A 251 -4.41 16.60 11.58
N ALA A 252 -5.39 15.78 11.95
CA ALA A 252 -5.57 15.35 13.35
C ALA A 252 -4.42 14.45 13.85
N LEU A 253 -3.91 13.57 12.99
CA LEU A 253 -2.77 12.70 13.29
C LEU A 253 -1.42 13.42 13.25
N LYS A 254 -1.35 14.58 12.59
CA LYS A 254 -0.11 15.33 12.30
C LYS A 254 0.89 14.51 11.48
N VAL A 255 0.40 13.81 10.46
CA VAL A 255 1.22 13.00 9.54
C VAL A 255 1.04 13.51 8.10
N PRO A 256 2.06 13.36 7.24
CA PRO A 256 1.93 13.70 5.83
C PRO A 256 0.95 12.78 5.10
N LEU A 257 0.52 13.24 3.93
CA LEU A 257 -0.21 12.44 2.96
C LEU A 257 0.79 11.78 2.01
N ALA A 258 0.57 10.51 1.71
CA ALA A 258 1.28 9.81 0.65
C ALA A 258 0.28 9.43 -0.44
N ASP A 259 0.53 9.89 -1.66
CA ASP A 259 -0.27 9.48 -2.80
C ASP A 259 0.29 8.15 -3.32
N VAL A 260 0.00 7.09 -2.55
CA VAL A 260 0.31 5.70 -2.89
C VAL A 260 -0.90 4.84 -2.58
N SER A 261 -1.10 3.77 -3.34
CA SER A 261 -2.20 2.83 -3.18
C SER A 261 -1.69 1.44 -2.80
N PHE A 262 -2.59 0.55 -2.37
CA PHE A 262 -2.23 -0.85 -2.14
C PHE A 262 -1.72 -1.52 -3.42
N GLU A 263 -2.28 -1.13 -4.56
CA GLU A 263 -1.96 -1.63 -5.87
C GLU A 263 -0.55 -1.19 -6.36
N ASP A 264 0.07 -0.23 -5.68
CA ASP A 264 1.45 0.23 -5.96
C ASP A 264 2.52 -0.60 -5.22
N ARG A 265 2.09 -1.54 -4.37
CA ARG A 265 2.98 -2.37 -3.55
C ARG A 265 4.04 -3.09 -4.39
N GLU A 266 3.67 -3.65 -5.54
CA GLU A 266 4.63 -4.41 -6.35
C GLU A 266 5.76 -3.53 -6.90
N ILE A 267 5.47 -2.25 -7.18
CA ILE A 267 6.46 -1.26 -7.61
C ILE A 267 7.40 -0.93 -6.45
N ILE A 268 6.84 -0.66 -5.27
CA ILE A 268 7.60 -0.29 -4.06
C ILE A 268 8.48 -1.45 -3.56
N LEU A 269 7.99 -2.69 -3.71
CA LEU A 269 8.67 -3.90 -3.27
C LEU A 269 9.37 -4.65 -4.40
N SER A 270 9.68 -3.97 -5.50
CA SER A 270 10.39 -4.59 -6.61
C SER A 270 11.76 -5.10 -6.13
N GLU A 271 11.97 -6.40 -6.24
CA GLU A 271 13.22 -7.09 -5.91
C GLU A 271 13.83 -7.71 -7.18
N GLY A 272 15.14 -7.92 -7.17
CA GLY A 272 15.88 -8.52 -8.29
C GLY A 272 17.16 -7.75 -8.64
N PRO A 273 17.91 -8.19 -9.66
CA PRO A 273 19.18 -7.58 -10.03
C PRO A 273 19.02 -6.14 -10.57
N LEU A 274 17.83 -5.81 -11.09
CA LEU A 274 17.39 -4.47 -11.48
C LEU A 274 16.16 -4.05 -10.67
N GLY A 275 16.22 -4.18 -9.34
CA GLY A 275 15.16 -3.67 -8.46
C GLY A 275 15.09 -2.14 -8.50
N ILE A 276 13.87 -1.59 -8.49
CA ILE A 276 13.62 -0.15 -8.51
C ILE A 276 14.29 0.52 -7.29
N GLN A 277 15.11 1.53 -7.52
CA GLN A 277 15.85 2.25 -6.48
C GLN A 277 15.05 3.44 -5.94
N ASP A 278 14.46 4.23 -6.84
CA ASP A 278 13.54 5.32 -6.48
C ASP A 278 12.22 5.17 -7.24
N CYS A 279 11.18 4.80 -6.51
CA CYS A 279 9.87 4.55 -7.12
C CYS A 279 9.02 5.82 -7.33
N ARG A 280 9.44 7.02 -6.88
CA ARG A 280 8.58 8.23 -6.90
C ARG A 280 8.03 8.56 -8.29
N SER A 281 8.91 8.64 -9.29
CA SER A 281 8.53 8.95 -10.68
C SER A 281 7.65 7.86 -11.28
N LEU A 282 7.98 6.58 -11.04
CA LEU A 282 7.21 5.44 -11.52
C LEU A 282 5.82 5.35 -10.88
N LEU A 283 5.69 5.73 -9.61
CA LEU A 283 4.40 5.79 -8.91
C LEU A 283 3.51 6.90 -9.46
N GLN A 284 4.06 8.10 -9.68
CA GLN A 284 3.34 9.20 -10.32
C GLN A 284 2.86 8.81 -11.73
N PHE A 285 3.75 8.18 -12.50
CA PHE A 285 3.43 7.65 -13.83
C PHE A 285 2.32 6.58 -13.75
N ASN A 286 2.42 5.62 -12.84
CA ASN A 286 1.40 4.56 -12.68
C ASN A 286 0.01 5.14 -12.37
N GLN A 287 -0.06 6.18 -11.55
CA GLN A 287 -1.33 6.86 -11.24
C GLN A 287 -1.96 7.52 -12.46
N LEU A 288 -1.15 8.18 -13.28
CA LEU A 288 -1.60 8.79 -14.53
C LEU A 288 -2.12 7.73 -15.52
N VAL A 289 -1.37 6.65 -15.70
CA VAL A 289 -1.75 5.51 -16.56
C VAL A 289 -3.06 4.86 -16.07
N CYS A 290 -3.26 4.76 -14.75
CA CYS A 290 -4.52 4.30 -14.16
C CYS A 290 -5.69 5.22 -14.52
N ARG A 291 -5.51 6.55 -14.44
CA ARG A 291 -6.55 7.53 -14.80
C ARG A 291 -6.92 7.45 -16.28
N LEU A 292 -5.97 7.09 -17.14
CA LEU A 292 -6.20 6.87 -18.58
C LEU A 292 -6.82 5.49 -18.90
N GLY A 293 -7.06 4.62 -17.90
CA GLY A 293 -7.63 3.29 -18.12
C GLY A 293 -6.68 2.30 -18.78
N LEU A 294 -5.37 2.55 -18.75
CA LEU A 294 -4.36 1.79 -19.50
C LEU A 294 -3.78 0.59 -18.73
N ARG A 295 -4.03 0.50 -17.42
CA ARG A 295 -3.45 -0.54 -16.53
C ARG A 295 -3.94 -1.97 -16.82
N ALA A 296 -5.11 -2.14 -17.41
CA ALA A 296 -5.73 -3.45 -17.64
C ALA A 296 -5.40 -4.08 -19.01
N LYS A 297 -4.38 -3.59 -19.73
CA LYS A 297 -4.06 -4.09 -21.07
C LYS A 297 -3.23 -5.39 -20.99
N SER A 298 -3.61 -6.40 -21.79
CA SER A 298 -2.88 -7.68 -21.92
C SER A 298 -1.41 -7.45 -22.26
N THR A 299 -0.56 -8.41 -21.87
CA THR A 299 0.83 -8.51 -22.31
C THR A 299 0.99 -8.37 -23.82
N ASP A 300 0.03 -8.88 -24.58
CA ASP A 300 0.06 -8.83 -26.05
C ASP A 300 -0.08 -7.40 -26.58
N LYS A 301 -0.92 -6.57 -25.94
CA LYS A 301 -1.07 -5.16 -26.31
C LYS A 301 0.20 -4.37 -26.04
N LEU A 302 0.90 -4.66 -24.94
CA LEU A 302 2.19 -4.03 -24.65
C LEU A 302 3.24 -4.40 -25.70
N LEU A 303 3.27 -5.68 -26.12
CA LEU A 303 4.19 -6.15 -27.15
C LEU A 303 3.87 -5.54 -28.53
N GLU A 304 2.59 -5.41 -28.87
CA GLU A 304 2.15 -4.74 -30.09
C GLU A 304 2.58 -3.27 -30.11
N GLN A 305 2.43 -2.55 -28.98
CA GLN A 305 2.91 -1.18 -28.85
C GLN A 305 4.42 -1.10 -28.99
N ALA A 306 5.17 -2.02 -28.38
CA ALA A 306 6.62 -2.08 -28.50
C ALA A 306 7.08 -2.29 -29.96
N ASN A 307 6.42 -3.20 -30.68
CA ASN A 307 6.73 -3.43 -32.10
C ASN A 307 6.42 -2.20 -32.97
N ARG A 308 5.36 -1.44 -32.66
CA ARG A 308 5.05 -0.18 -33.36
C ARG A 308 6.08 0.90 -33.05
N ALA A 309 6.55 0.98 -31.81
CA ALA A 309 7.59 1.92 -31.39
C ALA A 309 8.96 1.61 -32.01
N ALA A 310 9.33 0.34 -32.13
CA ALA A 310 10.58 -0.08 -32.79
C ALA A 310 10.65 0.42 -34.24
N LYS A 311 9.53 0.36 -34.98
CA LYS A 311 9.41 0.84 -36.36
C LYS A 311 9.55 2.35 -36.54
N LEU A 312 9.46 3.12 -35.46
CA LEU A 312 9.67 4.56 -35.50
C LEU A 312 11.16 4.92 -35.47
N HIS A 313 12.07 3.96 -35.25
CA HIS A 313 13.52 4.15 -35.29
C HIS A 313 14.05 5.38 -34.52
N GLY A 314 13.40 5.74 -33.41
CA GLY A 314 13.75 6.89 -32.58
C GLY A 314 13.05 8.20 -32.93
N ASP A 315 12.11 8.20 -33.89
CA ASP A 315 11.24 9.35 -34.17
C ASP A 315 10.48 9.77 -32.91
N ARG A 316 10.60 11.05 -32.57
CA ARG A 316 9.94 11.62 -31.40
C ARG A 316 8.54 12.08 -31.77
N LEU A 317 7.60 11.90 -30.84
CA LEU A 317 6.18 12.19 -31.05
C LEU A 317 5.75 13.43 -30.27
N GLY A 318 5.03 14.32 -30.95
CA GLY A 318 4.27 15.39 -30.31
C GLY A 318 3.07 14.85 -29.53
N LEU A 319 2.37 15.73 -28.82
CA LEU A 319 1.22 15.35 -27.98
C LEU A 319 0.09 14.70 -28.79
N GLU A 320 -0.22 15.25 -29.96
CA GLU A 320 -1.29 14.78 -30.84
C GLU A 320 -0.96 13.39 -31.42
N ASP A 321 0.27 13.20 -31.90
CA ASP A 321 0.73 11.93 -32.44
C ASP A 321 0.82 10.86 -31.35
N PHE A 322 1.22 11.25 -30.13
CA PHE A 322 1.19 10.36 -28.96
C PHE A 322 -0.24 9.93 -28.60
N ALA A 323 -1.19 10.86 -28.64
CA ALA A 323 -2.60 10.57 -28.41
C ALA A 323 -3.15 9.57 -29.45
N GLN A 324 -2.80 9.78 -30.72
CA GLN A 324 -3.14 8.88 -31.82
C GLN A 324 -2.47 7.51 -31.64
N PHE A 325 -1.20 7.47 -31.22
CA PHE A 325 -0.47 6.21 -30.98
C PHE A 325 -1.18 5.33 -29.95
N LEU A 326 -1.70 5.94 -28.87
CA LEU A 326 -2.41 5.27 -27.79
C LEU A 326 -3.90 5.01 -28.06
N ASN A 327 -4.45 5.56 -29.15
CA ASN A 327 -5.88 5.60 -29.46
C ASN A 327 -6.69 6.26 -28.33
N LEU A 328 -6.23 7.42 -27.84
CA LEU A 328 -6.88 8.18 -26.77
C LEU A 328 -7.12 9.64 -27.19
N PRO A 329 -8.17 10.30 -26.66
CA PRO A 329 -8.31 11.74 -26.82
C PRO A 329 -7.26 12.49 -26.00
N VAL A 330 -6.92 13.70 -26.45
CA VAL A 330 -6.07 14.61 -25.69
C VAL A 330 -6.82 15.07 -24.43
N THR A 331 -6.33 14.62 -23.27
CA THR A 331 -6.86 14.97 -21.95
C THR A 331 -5.76 15.55 -21.07
N ASP A 332 -6.11 16.21 -19.97
CA ASP A 332 -5.11 16.75 -19.04
C ASP A 332 -4.23 15.65 -18.42
N ALA A 333 -4.79 14.45 -18.22
CA ALA A 333 -4.01 13.30 -17.77
C ALA A 333 -3.00 12.85 -18.83
N LEU A 334 -3.39 12.87 -20.12
CA LEU A 334 -2.48 12.53 -21.21
C LEU A 334 -1.35 13.56 -21.35
N LYS A 335 -1.66 14.86 -21.25
CA LYS A 335 -0.67 15.94 -21.22
C LYS A 335 0.34 15.76 -20.10
N GLN A 336 -0.13 15.42 -18.90
CA GLN A 336 0.74 15.13 -17.76
C GLN A 336 1.64 13.92 -18.03
N VAL A 337 1.13 12.84 -18.64
CA VAL A 337 1.98 11.70 -19.04
C VAL A 337 3.04 12.13 -20.04
N HIS A 338 2.65 12.85 -21.09
CA HIS A 338 3.57 13.31 -22.13
C HIS A 338 4.69 14.18 -21.53
N SER A 339 4.35 15.12 -20.65
CA SER A 339 5.34 15.96 -19.97
C SER A 339 6.33 15.21 -19.06
N LEU A 340 6.03 13.98 -18.61
CA LEU A 340 6.98 13.18 -17.82
C LEU A 340 8.15 12.64 -18.66
N PHE A 341 7.97 12.55 -19.98
CA PHE A 341 8.96 12.00 -20.92
C PHE A 341 9.56 13.06 -21.84
N ASP A 342 9.07 14.31 -21.79
CA ASP A 342 9.64 15.45 -22.50
C ASP A 342 10.89 15.95 -21.76
N GLN A 343 12.01 15.28 -22.01
CA GLN A 343 13.29 15.57 -21.35
C GLN A 343 13.90 16.91 -21.79
N HIS A 344 13.54 17.39 -22.99
CA HIS A 344 14.17 18.57 -23.60
C HIS A 344 13.28 19.82 -23.58
N GLU A 345 12.06 19.71 -23.04
CA GLU A 345 11.04 20.77 -23.05
C GLU A 345 10.74 21.27 -24.48
N ASP A 346 10.94 20.40 -25.47
CA ASP A 346 10.73 20.69 -26.90
C ASP A 346 9.35 20.19 -27.38
N GLY A 347 8.55 19.61 -26.49
CA GLY A 347 7.23 19.07 -26.78
C GLY A 347 7.26 17.73 -27.50
N GLN A 348 8.41 17.07 -27.60
CA GLN A 348 8.54 15.78 -28.26
C GLN A 348 9.06 14.70 -27.31
N ILE A 349 8.52 13.48 -27.44
CA ILE A 349 8.91 12.36 -26.59
C ILE A 349 9.33 11.15 -27.42
N ASP A 350 10.33 10.42 -26.93
CA ASP A 350 10.61 9.08 -27.43
C ASP A 350 9.59 8.10 -26.82
N ILE A 351 8.77 7.50 -27.68
CA ILE A 351 7.72 6.56 -27.26
C ILE A 351 8.29 5.30 -26.60
N ARG A 352 9.54 4.93 -26.90
CA ARG A 352 10.22 3.76 -26.32
C ARG A 352 10.39 3.95 -24.81
N HIS A 353 10.71 5.16 -24.35
CA HIS A 353 10.79 5.49 -22.92
C HIS A 353 9.47 5.26 -22.19
N TYR A 354 8.37 5.70 -22.80
CA TYR A 354 7.03 5.47 -22.27
C TYR A 354 6.71 3.97 -22.16
N ILE A 355 7.08 3.17 -23.16
CA ILE A 355 6.81 1.72 -23.17
C ILE A 355 7.66 0.99 -22.14
N VAL A 356 8.93 1.36 -21.97
CA VAL A 356 9.79 0.83 -20.91
C VAL A 356 9.18 1.14 -19.54
N ALA A 357 8.80 2.40 -19.28
CA ALA A 357 8.14 2.79 -18.03
C ALA A 357 6.84 2.01 -17.80
N LEU A 358 6.02 1.85 -18.85
CA LEU A 358 4.76 1.11 -18.81
C LEU A 358 4.99 -0.37 -18.47
N SER A 359 6.00 -1.00 -19.07
CA SER A 359 6.39 -2.38 -18.76
C SER A 359 6.86 -2.52 -17.31
N THR A 360 7.70 -1.58 -16.84
CA THR A 360 8.21 -1.55 -15.46
C THR A 360 7.08 -1.48 -14.43
N VAL A 361 6.09 -0.59 -14.61
CA VAL A 361 4.98 -0.46 -13.65
C VAL A 361 3.93 -1.56 -13.77
N HIS A 362 3.75 -2.16 -14.95
CA HIS A 362 2.84 -3.29 -15.15
C HIS A 362 3.42 -4.62 -14.68
N ARG A 363 4.74 -4.77 -14.67
CA ARG A 363 5.44 -6.01 -14.28
C ARG A 363 6.69 -5.74 -13.43
N PRO A 364 6.56 -5.14 -12.24
CA PRO A 364 7.72 -4.73 -11.45
C PRO A 364 8.63 -5.89 -11.01
N SER A 365 8.09 -7.11 -10.92
CA SER A 365 8.81 -8.34 -10.58
C SER A 365 9.45 -9.04 -11.78
N LYS A 366 9.21 -8.55 -13.01
CA LYS A 366 9.76 -9.13 -14.25
C LYS A 366 10.69 -8.13 -14.94
N SER A 367 11.64 -7.59 -14.20
CA SER A 367 12.61 -6.61 -14.72
C SER A 367 13.40 -7.14 -15.92
N MET A 368 13.76 -8.43 -15.94
CA MET A 368 14.44 -9.05 -17.10
C MET A 368 13.59 -9.10 -18.37
N GLU A 369 12.28 -9.35 -18.24
CA GLU A 369 11.37 -9.31 -19.39
C GLU A 369 11.22 -7.88 -19.92
N THR A 370 11.22 -6.88 -19.03
CA THR A 370 11.20 -5.47 -19.41
C THR A 370 12.50 -5.06 -20.10
N LEU A 371 13.64 -5.52 -19.59
CA LEU A 371 14.94 -5.31 -20.21
C LEU A 371 14.98 -5.93 -21.61
N LYS A 372 14.54 -7.18 -21.76
CA LYS A 372 14.45 -7.85 -23.06
C LYS A 372 13.53 -7.12 -24.03
N LEU A 373 12.42 -6.58 -23.55
CA LEU A 373 11.52 -5.74 -24.35
C LEU A 373 12.21 -4.46 -24.82
N ALA A 374 13.00 -3.82 -23.95
CA ALA A 374 13.79 -2.66 -24.31
C ALA A 374 14.81 -3.00 -25.41
N PHE A 375 15.61 -4.06 -25.25
CA PHE A 375 16.56 -4.49 -26.29
C PHE A 375 15.89 -4.66 -27.65
N LYS A 376 14.73 -5.32 -27.73
CA LYS A 376 13.97 -5.46 -28.99
C LYS A 376 13.54 -4.14 -29.64
N MET A 377 13.42 -3.05 -28.89
CA MET A 377 13.04 -1.73 -29.41
C MET A 377 14.23 -0.86 -29.82
N TYR A 378 15.42 -1.17 -29.32
CA TYR A 378 16.63 -0.35 -29.50
C TYR A 378 17.76 -1.07 -30.24
N GLU A 379 17.67 -2.39 -30.39
CA GLU A 379 18.71 -3.16 -31.06
C GLU A 379 18.83 -2.79 -32.55
N ASN A 380 20.08 -2.71 -33.02
CA ASN A 380 20.35 -2.53 -34.43
C ASN A 380 20.06 -3.83 -35.21
N GLU A 381 19.51 -3.70 -36.43
CA GLU A 381 19.09 -4.84 -37.28
C GLU A 381 20.23 -5.83 -37.58
N ASP A 382 21.47 -5.34 -37.67
CA ASP A 382 22.62 -6.13 -38.10
C ASP A 382 23.33 -6.91 -36.98
N GLY A 383 23.12 -6.55 -35.70
CA GLY A 383 23.97 -7.02 -34.60
C GLY A 383 23.27 -7.33 -33.27
N GLY A 384 22.01 -6.94 -33.09
CA GLY A 384 21.35 -7.13 -31.78
C GLY A 384 21.93 -6.27 -30.66
N GLU A 385 22.73 -5.25 -31.01
CA GLU A 385 23.46 -4.39 -30.08
C GLU A 385 22.67 -3.11 -29.80
N ILE A 386 22.65 -2.68 -28.53
CA ILE A 386 22.17 -1.36 -28.09
C ILE A 386 23.37 -0.43 -27.79
N LEU A 387 23.21 0.86 -28.03
CA LEU A 387 24.19 1.89 -27.65
C LEU A 387 24.21 2.11 -26.13
N GLU A 388 25.37 2.50 -25.61
CA GLU A 388 25.54 2.86 -24.19
C GLU A 388 24.54 3.93 -23.73
N GLU A 389 24.36 5.00 -24.52
CA GLU A 389 23.47 6.12 -24.20
C GLU A 389 22.01 5.66 -24.08
N ASP A 390 21.55 4.83 -25.01
CA ASP A 390 20.19 4.27 -24.99
C ASP A 390 19.98 3.33 -23.80
N LEU A 391 20.98 2.49 -23.49
CA LEU A 391 20.92 1.59 -22.34
C LEU A 391 20.89 2.37 -21.01
N ALA A 392 21.63 3.47 -20.92
CA ALA A 392 21.62 4.33 -19.74
C ALA A 392 20.20 4.86 -19.47
N VAL A 393 19.51 5.37 -20.50
CA VAL A 393 18.13 5.87 -20.35
C VAL A 393 17.15 4.76 -20.01
N VAL A 394 17.29 3.57 -20.60
CA VAL A 394 16.47 2.40 -20.23
C VAL A 394 16.64 2.06 -18.75
N LEU A 395 17.88 2.05 -18.25
CA LEU A 395 18.18 1.75 -16.84
C LEU A 395 17.72 2.86 -15.90
N GLU A 396 17.84 4.13 -16.28
CA GLU A 396 17.28 5.26 -15.53
C GLU A 396 15.78 5.10 -15.29
N ILE A 397 15.03 4.76 -16.34
CA ILE A 397 13.58 4.55 -16.25
C ILE A 397 13.25 3.33 -15.39
N MET A 398 13.93 2.20 -15.61
CA MET A 398 13.67 0.96 -14.88
C MET A 398 14.01 1.07 -13.39
N LEU A 399 15.09 1.76 -13.05
CA LEU A 399 15.54 1.95 -11.66
C LEU A 399 14.88 3.18 -11.00
N GLY A 400 14.29 4.06 -11.80
CA GLY A 400 13.66 5.31 -11.37
C GLY A 400 14.64 6.39 -10.93
N VAL A 401 15.89 6.32 -11.40
CA VAL A 401 16.99 7.23 -11.05
C VAL A 401 17.35 8.13 -12.22
N LYS A 402 18.32 9.03 -12.02
CA LYS A 402 18.85 9.93 -13.07
C LYS A 402 20.36 9.83 -13.15
N ASP A 403 20.89 10.15 -14.33
CA ASP A 403 22.32 10.26 -14.63
C ASP A 403 23.06 8.93 -14.38
N VAL A 404 22.59 7.84 -15.00
CA VAL A 404 23.22 6.51 -14.87
C VAL A 404 24.52 6.44 -15.66
N ASP A 405 25.63 6.19 -14.98
CA ASP A 405 26.95 5.95 -15.57
C ASP A 405 27.20 4.44 -15.75
N LEU A 406 27.51 4.06 -16.99
CA LEU A 406 27.78 2.68 -17.42
C LEU A 406 29.27 2.38 -17.60
N SER A 407 30.17 3.31 -17.30
CA SER A 407 31.62 3.11 -17.43
C SER A 407 32.09 1.87 -16.65
N GLY A 408 31.56 1.68 -15.44
CA GLY A 408 31.86 0.51 -14.60
C GLY A 408 31.38 -0.82 -15.20
N LEU A 409 30.26 -0.80 -15.92
CA LEU A 409 29.70 -1.95 -16.63
C LEU A 409 30.61 -2.37 -17.79
N PHE A 410 31.01 -1.43 -18.65
CA PHE A 410 31.89 -1.74 -19.79
C PHE A 410 33.29 -2.15 -19.36
N LEU A 411 33.77 -1.63 -18.22
CA LEU A 411 35.00 -2.10 -17.59
C LEU A 411 34.87 -3.55 -17.12
N ALA A 412 33.74 -3.94 -16.52
CA ALA A 412 33.48 -5.32 -16.10
C ALA A 412 33.38 -6.30 -17.28
N LEU A 413 32.96 -5.84 -18.47
CA LEU A 413 32.99 -6.62 -19.71
C LEU A 413 34.40 -6.79 -20.30
N GLY A 414 35.40 -6.08 -19.77
CA GLY A 414 36.76 -6.04 -20.34
C GLY A 414 36.81 -5.35 -21.70
N ARG A 415 35.81 -4.52 -22.04
CA ARG A 415 35.65 -3.83 -23.32
C ARG A 415 35.24 -2.36 -23.12
N PRO A 416 36.07 -1.54 -22.45
CA PRO A 416 35.70 -0.16 -22.08
C PRO A 416 35.44 0.75 -23.29
N ASP A 417 36.04 0.45 -24.45
CA ASP A 417 35.90 1.27 -25.66
C ASP A 417 34.69 0.88 -26.51
N THR A 418 34.07 -0.27 -26.21
CA THR A 418 32.96 -0.81 -26.99
C THR A 418 31.67 -0.25 -26.41
N ARG A 419 31.24 0.96 -26.82
CA ARG A 419 30.00 1.63 -26.36
C ARG A 419 28.70 0.95 -26.82
N LYS A 420 28.73 -0.37 -26.96
CA LYS A 420 27.68 -1.23 -27.48
C LYS A 420 27.65 -2.54 -26.71
N ILE A 421 26.45 -3.07 -26.51
CA ILE A 421 26.25 -4.29 -25.73
C ILE A 421 25.04 -5.08 -26.24
N THR A 422 25.11 -6.40 -26.17
CA THR A 422 23.99 -7.29 -26.49
C THR A 422 23.20 -7.70 -25.24
N TYR A 423 21.95 -8.15 -25.42
CA TYR A 423 21.12 -8.60 -24.31
C TYR A 423 21.77 -9.75 -23.54
N ASP A 424 22.38 -10.70 -24.25
CA ASP A 424 22.98 -11.89 -23.64
C ASP A 424 24.23 -11.55 -22.80
N GLU A 425 25.05 -10.59 -23.25
CA GLU A 425 26.20 -10.09 -22.48
C GLU A 425 25.73 -9.42 -21.17
N LEU A 426 24.74 -8.53 -21.24
CA LEU A 426 24.20 -7.87 -20.06
C LEU A 426 23.52 -8.85 -19.10
N ARG A 427 22.76 -9.81 -19.64
CA ARG A 427 22.13 -10.87 -18.85
C ARG A 427 23.17 -11.70 -18.11
N HIS A 428 24.24 -12.11 -18.79
CA HIS A 428 25.31 -12.89 -18.18
C HIS A 428 25.99 -12.12 -17.03
N LEU A 429 26.19 -10.80 -17.18
CA LEU A 429 26.68 -9.98 -16.07
C LEU A 429 25.70 -9.95 -14.89
N LEU A 430 24.41 -9.73 -15.15
CA LEU A 430 23.38 -9.66 -14.11
C LEU A 430 23.25 -10.98 -13.33
N GLU A 431 23.42 -12.13 -14.01
CA GLU A 431 23.41 -13.46 -13.39
C GLU A 431 24.65 -13.71 -12.51
N ASN A 432 25.81 -13.17 -12.88
CA ASN A 432 27.06 -13.32 -12.12
C ASN A 432 27.26 -12.26 -11.03
N HIS A 433 26.50 -11.16 -11.07
CA HIS A 433 26.57 -10.07 -10.10
C HIS A 433 25.22 -9.84 -9.41
N PRO A 434 24.92 -10.57 -8.31
CA PRO A 434 23.63 -10.46 -7.62
C PRO A 434 23.34 -9.07 -7.00
N ARG A 435 24.34 -8.19 -6.94
CA ARG A 435 24.21 -6.77 -6.54
C ARG A 435 24.64 -5.81 -7.67
N PHE A 436 24.35 -6.16 -8.91
CA PHE A 436 24.72 -5.40 -10.10
C PHE A 436 24.44 -3.89 -9.98
N SER A 437 23.24 -3.51 -9.55
CA SER A 437 22.87 -2.09 -9.41
C SER A 437 23.69 -1.31 -8.39
N LEU A 438 24.33 -2.01 -7.43
CA LEU A 438 25.16 -1.42 -6.38
C LEU A 438 26.67 -1.46 -6.69
N ASP A 439 27.07 -2.43 -7.51
CA ASP A 439 28.47 -2.78 -7.76
C ASP A 439 28.96 -2.29 -9.13
N CYS A 440 28.07 -2.20 -10.12
CA CYS A 440 28.41 -1.91 -11.52
C CYS A 440 27.78 -0.63 -12.08
N LEU A 441 26.80 -0.04 -11.38
CA LEU A 441 26.16 1.22 -11.77
C LEU A 441 26.54 2.34 -10.81
N HIS A 442 26.74 3.54 -11.33
CA HIS A 442 26.79 4.77 -10.55
C HIS A 442 25.70 5.72 -11.03
N PHE A 443 25.06 6.45 -10.13
CA PHE A 443 23.99 7.39 -10.46
C PHE A 443 23.83 8.45 -9.37
N LYS A 444 23.09 9.52 -9.65
CA LYS A 444 22.82 10.57 -8.67
C LYS A 444 22.08 10.01 -7.46
N ASP A 445 22.54 10.36 -6.25
CA ASP A 445 22.04 9.82 -4.96
C ASP A 445 22.30 8.31 -4.74
N HIS A 446 23.28 7.72 -5.43
CA HIS A 446 23.68 6.32 -5.22
C HIS A 446 23.96 6.00 -3.74
N PRO A 447 23.52 4.85 -3.19
CA PRO A 447 23.68 4.52 -1.77
C PRO A 447 25.12 4.57 -1.24
N ARG A 448 26.12 4.34 -2.12
CA ARG A 448 27.55 4.46 -1.76
C ARG A 448 28.01 5.92 -1.56
N ASN A 449 27.37 6.91 -2.19
CA ASN A 449 27.76 8.32 -2.04
C ASN A 449 27.51 8.83 -0.60
N GLY A 450 26.45 8.36 0.07
CA GLY A 450 26.18 8.66 1.48
C GLY A 450 27.15 8.01 2.48
N CYS A 451 27.90 6.97 2.07
CA CYS A 451 28.95 6.37 2.89
C CYS A 451 30.27 7.16 2.82
N VAL A 452 30.56 7.82 1.69
CA VAL A 452 31.77 8.64 1.52
C VAL A 452 31.67 9.93 2.35
N ASP A 453 30.49 10.56 2.42
CA ASP A 453 30.28 11.76 3.25
C ASP A 453 30.38 11.49 4.76
N ARG A 454 30.10 10.27 5.22
CA ARG A 454 30.34 9.88 6.63
C ARG A 454 31.80 9.59 6.93
N LEU A 455 32.57 9.09 5.96
CA LEU A 455 34.01 8.83 6.12
C LEU A 455 34.83 10.13 6.13
N ASN A 456 34.41 11.15 5.39
CA ASN A 456 35.08 12.46 5.40
C ASN A 456 34.77 13.34 6.62
N SER A 457 33.76 13.01 7.45
CA SER A 457 33.52 13.70 8.73
C SER A 457 34.32 13.13 9.91
N CYS A 458 35.06 12.03 9.71
CA CYS A 458 35.80 11.33 10.77
C CYS A 458 37.33 11.37 10.62
N ASN A 459 37.89 12.19 9.72
CA ASN A 459 39.35 12.35 9.60
C ASN A 459 39.77 13.83 9.65
N GLY A 460 40.28 14.22 10.83
CA GLY A 460 40.90 15.51 11.14
C GLY A 460 40.52 15.90 12.57
N THR A 461 41.36 15.81 13.59
CA THR A 461 42.81 15.99 13.66
C THR A 461 43.35 15.31 14.92
N SER A 462 44.33 14.43 14.77
CA SER A 462 45.31 14.13 15.81
C SER A 462 46.68 14.50 15.23
N HIS A 463 47.29 15.55 15.77
CA HIS A 463 48.73 15.60 15.91
C HIS A 463 49.11 16.54 17.07
N ASP A 464 49.69 15.89 18.08
CA ASP A 464 50.46 16.42 19.20
C ASP A 464 51.48 17.49 18.82
N LYS A 465 51.82 18.34 19.81
CA LYS A 465 53.21 18.67 20.17
C LYS A 465 53.32 19.43 21.50
N ASP A 466 53.95 18.77 22.46
CA ASP A 466 54.97 19.25 23.40
C ASP A 466 55.03 20.77 23.71
N LYS A 467 54.63 21.15 24.92
CA LYS A 467 55.48 21.79 25.96
C LYS A 467 54.71 22.08 27.24
#